data_AF-A0A2M6YPY7-F1
#
_entry.id   AF-A0A2M6YPY7-F1
#
_cell.length_a   1.000
_cell.length_b   1.000
_cell.length_c   1.000
_cell.angle_alpha   90.00
_cell.angle_beta   90.00
_cell.angle_gamma   90.00
#
_symmetry.space_group_name_H-M   'P 1'
#
loop_
_entity.id
_entity.type
_entity.pdbx_description
1 polymer ?
#
loop_
_entity_poly.entity_id
_entity_poly.type
_entity_poly.pdbx_seq_one_letter_code
_entity_poly.pdbx_strand_id
1 'polypeptide(L)'
;MKEKKNFNLTTLILALLLVGIAFFAGMMWMKNRNLEQGKAAGTADQTAQNEAETQVTPEPLESTVGGFAITKDEICYENEKPLIYYFGYAGCPHCSWNHPILQSVAKKFPTQIAFHDNMDKLEQDQDVQEKYAQISQGAVPFFVFGCKYVRLGSGENYGEKDEEKFLTALICKLTNGQPEKVCTPVQDLIDQIK
;
A
#
# COMPACT_ATOMS: atom_id res chain seq x y z
N MET A 1 -18.61 -57.07 -35.74
CA MET A 1 -17.72 -57.64 -34.70
C MET A 1 -17.00 -56.50 -34.01
N LYS A 2 -17.17 -56.32 -32.69
CA LYS A 2 -16.40 -55.36 -31.87
C LYS A 2 -15.59 -56.16 -30.87
N GLU A 3 -14.28 -56.23 -31.09
CA GLU A 3 -13.32 -56.75 -30.12
C GLU A 3 -13.31 -55.83 -28.89
N LYS A 4 -13.57 -56.39 -27.70
CA LYS A 4 -13.31 -55.74 -26.43
C LYS A 4 -11.92 -56.16 -25.97
N LYS A 5 -10.96 -55.21 -25.98
CA LYS A 5 -9.67 -55.40 -25.31
C LYS A 5 -9.87 -55.25 -23.81
N ASN A 6 -9.61 -56.33 -23.07
CA ASN A 6 -9.65 -56.34 -21.62
C ASN A 6 -8.37 -55.65 -21.10
N PHE A 7 -8.52 -54.42 -20.63
CA PHE A 7 -7.41 -53.67 -20.03
C PHE A 7 -7.29 -54.05 -18.56
N ASN A 8 -6.15 -54.62 -18.18
CA ASN A 8 -5.92 -55.12 -16.83
C ASN A 8 -5.57 -53.94 -15.90
N LEU A 9 -6.33 -53.78 -14.81
CA LEU A 9 -6.27 -52.64 -13.89
C LEU A 9 -4.88 -52.48 -13.26
N THR A 10 -4.16 -53.59 -13.05
CA THR A 10 -2.77 -53.60 -12.57
C THR A 10 -1.80 -52.98 -13.57
N THR A 11 -2.06 -53.09 -14.87
CA THR A 11 -1.24 -52.48 -15.93
C THR A 11 -1.42 -50.96 -15.98
N LEU A 12 -2.60 -50.45 -15.65
CA LEU A 12 -2.89 -49.02 -15.53
C LEU A 12 -2.21 -48.38 -14.32
N ILE A 13 -2.21 -49.07 -13.17
CA ILE A 13 -1.61 -48.56 -11.93
C ILE A 13 -0.07 -48.52 -12.05
N LEU A 14 0.54 -49.54 -12.65
CA LEU A 14 1.99 -49.56 -12.92
C LEU A 14 2.43 -48.45 -13.89
N ALA A 15 1.64 -48.17 -14.94
CA ALA A 15 1.94 -47.10 -15.88
C ALA A 15 1.88 -45.71 -15.21
N LEU A 16 0.90 -45.48 -14.33
CA LEU A 16 0.76 -44.21 -13.60
C LEU A 16 1.87 -43.99 -12.56
N LEU A 17 2.31 -45.05 -11.86
CA LEU A 17 3.43 -44.96 -10.91
C LEU A 17 4.76 -44.65 -11.61
N LEU A 18 5.01 -45.22 -12.80
CA LEU A 18 6.24 -44.94 -13.56
C LEU A 18 6.29 -43.51 -14.11
N VAL A 19 5.15 -42.94 -14.54
CA VAL A 19 5.07 -41.55 -15.00
C VAL A 19 5.25 -40.56 -13.83
N GLY A 20 4.72 -40.88 -12.64
CA GLY A 20 4.89 -40.05 -11.44
C GLY A 20 6.34 -39.92 -10.99
N ILE A 21 7.12 -41.02 -10.99
CA ILE A 21 8.53 -41.01 -10.55
C ILE A 21 9.43 -40.20 -11.50
N ALA A 22 9.17 -40.23 -12.81
CA ALA A 22 9.92 -39.44 -13.79
C ALA A 22 9.71 -37.92 -13.62
N PHE A 23 8.52 -37.50 -13.18
CA PHE A 23 8.19 -36.08 -12.97
C PHE A 23 8.92 -35.47 -11.75
N PHE A 24 9.10 -36.24 -10.67
CA PHE A 24 9.79 -35.77 -9.46
C PHE A 24 11.32 -35.72 -9.62
N ALA A 25 11.92 -36.63 -10.40
CA ALA A 25 13.36 -36.58 -10.70
C ALA A 25 13.73 -35.37 -11.58
N GLY A 26 12.86 -34.97 -12.51
CA GLY A 26 13.07 -33.81 -13.38
C GLY A 26 13.05 -32.46 -12.64
N MET A 27 12.13 -32.28 -11.68
CA MET A 27 11.99 -31.02 -10.93
C MET A 27 13.16 -30.75 -9.96
N MET A 28 13.86 -31.79 -9.47
CA MET A 28 15.03 -31.61 -8.60
C MET A 28 16.33 -31.31 -9.37
N TRP A 29 16.45 -31.69 -10.64
CA TRP A 29 17.67 -31.44 -11.42
C TRP A 29 17.75 -30.02 -12.01
N MET A 30 16.61 -29.36 -12.25
CA MET A 30 16.57 -27.99 -12.78
C MET A 30 16.96 -26.93 -11.74
N LYS A 31 16.75 -27.19 -10.44
CA LYS A 31 17.07 -26.25 -9.36
C LYS A 31 18.56 -26.16 -9.03
N ASN A 32 19.37 -27.17 -9.40
CA ASN A 32 20.82 -27.20 -9.15
C ASN A 32 21.67 -26.59 -10.29
N ARG A 33 21.14 -26.47 -11.52
CA ARG A 33 21.88 -25.92 -12.67
C ARG A 33 21.95 -24.38 -12.70
N ASN A 34 21.08 -23.69 -11.96
CA ASN A 34 21.08 -22.22 -11.85
C ASN A 34 22.08 -21.68 -10.82
N LEU A 35 22.82 -22.54 -10.11
CA LEU A 35 23.90 -22.12 -9.19
C LEU A 35 25.29 -22.17 -9.84
N GLU A 36 25.45 -22.81 -11.01
CA GLU A 36 26.74 -22.90 -11.71
C GLU A 36 26.87 -22.00 -12.95
N GLN A 37 25.79 -21.39 -13.45
CA GLN A 37 25.86 -20.44 -14.59
C GLN A 37 26.21 -18.99 -14.18
N GLY A 38 26.64 -18.77 -12.93
CA GLY A 38 27.17 -17.49 -12.47
C GLY A 38 28.70 -17.38 -12.48
N LYS A 39 29.43 -18.39 -12.99
CA LYS A 39 30.90 -18.41 -12.94
C LYS A 39 31.52 -18.74 -14.31
N ALA A 40 32.24 -17.75 -14.83
CA ALA A 40 33.15 -17.76 -15.98
C ALA A 40 32.55 -17.48 -17.37
N ALA A 41 32.62 -16.22 -17.81
CA ALA A 41 33.48 -15.81 -18.94
C ALA A 41 33.40 -14.30 -19.16
N GLY A 42 34.50 -13.59 -18.91
CA GLY A 42 34.63 -12.16 -19.20
C GLY A 42 35.85 -11.54 -18.56
N THR A 43 37.05 -11.94 -19.00
CA THR A 43 38.29 -11.20 -18.72
C THR A 43 38.58 -10.31 -19.92
N ALA A 44 38.32 -9.02 -19.81
CA ALA A 44 39.13 -7.95 -20.39
C ALA A 44 38.60 -6.59 -19.91
N ASP A 45 39.52 -5.78 -19.38
CA ASP A 45 39.41 -4.36 -19.02
C ASP A 45 38.78 -4.02 -17.66
N GLN A 46 39.59 -4.17 -16.60
CA GLN A 46 39.36 -3.50 -15.31
C GLN A 46 40.11 -2.17 -15.32
N THR A 47 39.42 -1.14 -15.81
CA THR A 47 39.71 0.24 -15.45
C THR A 47 38.52 0.76 -14.65
N ALA A 48 38.77 1.07 -13.37
CA ALA A 48 38.01 1.98 -12.51
C ALA A 48 36.49 1.75 -12.34
N GLN A 49 36.08 1.29 -11.16
CA GLN A 49 35.38 2.10 -10.13
C GLN A 49 34.75 1.17 -9.09
N ASN A 50 35.30 1.24 -7.88
CA ASN A 50 34.59 0.85 -6.67
C ASN A 50 33.43 1.83 -6.49
N GLU A 51 32.23 1.43 -6.89
CA GLU A 51 31.01 1.94 -6.30
C GLU A 51 30.44 0.83 -5.44
N ALA A 52 30.75 0.92 -4.14
CA ALA A 52 30.00 0.20 -3.14
C ALA A 52 28.56 0.73 -3.21
N GLU A 53 27.68 -0.06 -3.81
CA GLU A 53 26.24 0.10 -3.73
C GLU A 53 25.87 0.06 -2.25
N THR A 54 25.84 1.24 -1.65
CA THR A 54 25.32 1.44 -0.32
C THR A 54 23.86 1.07 -0.43
N GLN A 55 23.48 -0.08 0.13
CA GLN A 55 22.10 -0.39 0.44
C GLN A 55 21.60 0.69 1.41
N VAL A 56 21.10 1.80 0.85
CA VAL A 56 20.37 2.82 1.59
C VAL A 56 19.08 2.13 1.99
N THR A 57 19.09 1.50 3.16
CA THR A 57 17.85 1.14 3.83
C THR A 57 17.09 2.45 3.99
N PRO A 58 15.91 2.63 3.35
CA PRO A 58 15.20 3.89 3.45
C PRO A 58 14.95 4.17 4.93
N GLU A 59 15.38 5.34 5.40
CA GLU A 59 15.13 5.74 6.78
C GLU A 59 13.62 5.70 7.03
N PRO A 60 13.18 5.08 8.15
CA PRO A 60 11.77 5.00 8.47
C PRO A 60 11.20 6.42 8.60
N LEU A 61 10.10 6.70 7.89
CA LEU A 61 9.43 8.00 7.98
C LEU A 61 9.00 8.26 9.42
N GLU A 62 9.21 9.49 9.89
CA GLU A 62 8.63 9.93 11.16
C GLU A 62 7.09 9.83 11.08
N SER A 63 6.45 9.55 12.21
CA SER A 63 4.99 9.50 12.29
C SER A 63 4.44 10.55 13.26
N THR A 64 3.17 10.89 13.06
CA THR A 64 2.38 11.78 13.91
C THR A 64 1.08 11.11 14.35
N VAL A 65 0.15 11.88 14.91
CA VAL A 65 -1.14 11.44 15.44
C VAL A 65 -1.86 10.50 14.47
N GLY A 66 -2.53 9.47 15.02
CA GLY A 66 -3.24 8.47 14.23
C GLY A 66 -2.36 7.57 13.36
N GLY A 67 -1.03 7.61 13.52
CA GLY A 67 -0.09 6.78 12.76
C GLY A 67 0.17 7.27 11.34
N PHE A 68 -0.10 8.55 11.04
CA PHE A 68 0.25 9.13 9.75
C PHE A 68 1.77 9.33 9.66
N ALA A 69 2.37 8.85 8.58
CA ALA A 69 3.75 9.16 8.23
C ALA A 69 3.85 10.60 7.69
N ILE A 70 4.95 11.27 8.02
CA ILE A 70 5.27 12.63 7.57
C ILE A 70 6.22 12.49 6.38
N THR A 71 5.77 12.92 5.20
CA THR A 71 6.59 12.95 3.99
C THR A 71 7.49 14.20 3.98
N LYS A 72 8.39 14.28 3.01
CA LYS A 72 9.21 15.47 2.75
C LYS A 72 8.50 16.49 1.87
N ASP A 73 7.26 16.21 1.46
CA ASP A 73 6.50 17.08 0.59
C ASP A 73 5.96 18.29 1.36
N GLU A 74 5.86 19.41 0.65
CA GLU A 74 5.13 20.58 1.13
C GLU A 74 3.62 20.34 1.11
N ILE A 75 2.89 21.18 1.85
CA ILE A 75 1.42 21.12 1.82
C ILE A 75 0.94 21.44 0.41
N CYS A 76 0.17 20.52 -0.19
CA CYS A 76 -0.42 20.72 -1.51
C CYS A 76 -1.88 21.20 -1.43
N TYR A 77 -2.27 21.99 -2.43
CA TYR A 77 -3.54 22.71 -2.47
C TYR A 77 -4.21 22.56 -3.83
N GLU A 78 -5.54 22.56 -3.82
CA GLU A 78 -6.39 22.76 -4.99
C GLU A 78 -7.26 23.98 -4.74
N ASN A 79 -7.19 24.99 -5.60
CA ASN A 79 -7.95 26.24 -5.46
C ASN A 79 -7.80 26.85 -4.05
N GLU A 80 -6.55 26.96 -3.57
CA GLU A 80 -6.19 27.48 -2.23
C GLU A 80 -6.67 26.64 -1.03
N LYS A 81 -7.25 25.46 -1.26
CA LYS A 81 -7.69 24.55 -0.21
C LYS A 81 -6.74 23.37 -0.09
N PRO A 82 -6.29 22.98 1.11
CA PRO A 82 -5.48 21.78 1.28
C PRO A 82 -6.22 20.56 0.73
N LEU A 83 -5.48 19.74 0.00
CA LEU A 83 -6.00 18.52 -0.65
C LEU A 83 -6.09 17.36 0.34
N ILE A 84 -7.21 16.65 0.32
CA ILE A 84 -7.43 15.45 1.12
C ILE A 84 -7.88 14.33 0.17
N TYR A 85 -7.09 13.26 0.07
CA TYR A 85 -7.43 12.08 -0.73
C TYR A 85 -7.72 10.88 0.15
N TYR A 86 -8.71 10.11 -0.26
CA TYR A 86 -9.01 8.79 0.29
C TYR A 86 -9.18 7.77 -0.82
N PHE A 87 -8.41 6.69 -0.76
CA PHE A 87 -8.47 5.58 -1.70
C PHE A 87 -8.99 4.33 -1.01
N GLY A 88 -9.99 3.68 -1.60
CA GLY A 88 -10.60 2.48 -1.07
C GLY A 88 -11.59 1.85 -2.05
N TYR A 89 -12.12 0.68 -1.68
CA TYR A 89 -13.23 0.04 -2.39
C TYR A 89 -14.16 -0.67 -1.41
N ALA A 90 -15.44 -0.80 -1.75
CA ALA A 90 -16.47 -1.32 -0.85
C ALA A 90 -16.23 -2.79 -0.43
N GLY A 91 -15.53 -3.57 -1.25
CA GLY A 91 -15.14 -4.95 -0.94
C GLY A 91 -14.03 -5.09 0.12
N CYS A 92 -13.42 -3.99 0.56
CA CYS A 92 -12.40 -3.96 1.60
C CYS A 92 -13.05 -3.62 2.96
N PRO A 93 -13.05 -4.53 3.95
CA PRO A 93 -13.69 -4.30 5.26
C PRO A 93 -13.16 -3.07 5.99
N HIS A 94 -11.83 -2.89 6.02
CA HIS A 94 -11.18 -1.73 6.63
C HIS A 94 -11.58 -0.41 5.96
N CYS A 95 -11.81 -0.46 4.65
CA CYS A 95 -12.25 0.70 3.86
C CYS A 95 -13.71 1.03 4.19
N SER A 96 -14.57 0.02 4.26
CA SER A 96 -15.99 0.18 4.65
C SER A 96 -16.15 0.72 6.06
N TRP A 97 -15.24 0.38 6.97
CA TRP A 97 -15.22 0.92 8.33
C TRP A 97 -14.77 2.39 8.37
N ASN A 98 -13.65 2.71 7.71
CA ASN A 98 -13.03 4.04 7.87
C ASN A 98 -13.70 5.13 7.03
N HIS A 99 -14.25 4.77 5.87
CA HIS A 99 -14.86 5.70 4.93
C HIS A 99 -15.99 6.57 5.53
N PRO A 100 -17.01 6.01 6.22
CA PRO A 100 -18.06 6.84 6.82
C PRO A 100 -17.51 7.81 7.88
N ILE A 101 -16.46 7.42 8.62
CA ILE A 101 -15.80 8.28 9.60
C ILE A 101 -15.13 9.47 8.90
N LEU A 102 -14.32 9.21 7.87
CA LEU A 102 -13.67 10.28 7.11
C LEU A 102 -14.69 11.19 6.41
N GLN A 103 -15.75 10.63 5.82
CA GLN A 103 -16.81 11.43 5.21
C GLN A 103 -17.50 12.33 6.25
N SER A 104 -17.75 11.81 7.46
CA SER A 104 -18.31 12.59 8.56
C SER A 104 -17.40 13.74 8.96
N VAL A 105 -16.09 13.49 9.07
CA VAL A 105 -15.09 14.53 9.36
C VAL A 105 -15.03 15.56 8.24
N ALA A 106 -14.89 15.15 6.98
CA ALA A 106 -14.78 16.04 5.82
C ALA A 106 -15.99 17.00 5.69
N LYS A 107 -17.20 16.53 6.01
CA LYS A 107 -18.43 17.36 6.02
C LYS A 107 -18.37 18.53 7.02
N LYS A 108 -17.50 18.47 8.03
CA LYS A 108 -17.28 19.57 8.98
C LYS A 108 -16.45 20.71 8.38
N PHE A 109 -15.83 20.51 7.23
CA PHE A 109 -14.94 21.44 6.52
C PHE A 109 -15.48 21.76 5.10
N PRO A 110 -16.74 22.20 4.96
CA PRO A 110 -17.42 22.26 3.66
C PRO A 110 -16.74 23.19 2.63
N THR A 111 -15.98 24.18 3.11
CA THR A 111 -15.30 25.13 2.23
C THR A 111 -13.79 25.23 2.47
N GLN A 112 -13.26 24.55 3.49
CA GLN A 112 -11.86 24.68 3.90
C GLN A 112 -10.93 23.67 3.22
N ILE A 113 -11.46 22.57 2.68
CA ILE A 113 -10.65 21.51 2.05
C ILE A 113 -11.14 21.21 0.63
N ALA A 114 -10.23 20.66 -0.18
CA ALA A 114 -10.57 19.97 -1.42
C ALA A 114 -10.53 18.46 -1.13
N PHE A 115 -11.71 17.84 -0.99
CA PHE A 115 -11.82 16.43 -0.62
C PHE A 115 -12.09 15.54 -1.84
N HIS A 116 -11.15 14.65 -2.11
CA HIS A 116 -11.17 13.65 -3.17
C HIS A 116 -11.51 12.29 -2.56
N ASP A 117 -12.78 11.93 -2.64
CA ASP A 117 -13.30 10.62 -2.21
C ASP A 117 -13.24 9.64 -3.39
N ASN A 118 -12.20 8.80 -3.40
CA ASN A 118 -11.92 7.80 -4.44
C ASN A 118 -12.38 6.39 -4.03
N MET A 119 -13.37 6.28 -3.13
CA MET A 119 -14.05 5.01 -2.87
C MET A 119 -14.67 4.47 -4.16
N ASP A 120 -14.27 3.25 -4.56
CA ASP A 120 -14.71 2.55 -5.78
C ASP A 120 -14.37 3.27 -7.11
N LYS A 121 -13.44 4.25 -7.08
CA LYS A 121 -13.00 5.02 -8.26
C LYS A 121 -11.52 4.77 -8.53
N LEU A 122 -11.18 3.55 -8.92
CA LEU A 122 -9.81 3.08 -9.10
C LEU A 122 -8.99 3.86 -10.16
N GLU A 123 -9.66 4.56 -11.06
CA GLU A 123 -9.03 5.37 -12.11
C GLU A 123 -8.91 6.86 -11.76
N GLN A 124 -9.53 7.31 -10.67
CA GLN A 124 -9.47 8.70 -10.25
C GLN A 124 -8.21 8.97 -9.42
N ASP A 125 -7.52 10.09 -9.70
CA ASP A 125 -6.31 10.54 -9.00
C ASP A 125 -5.19 9.48 -8.96
N GLN A 126 -5.05 8.70 -10.04
CA GLN A 126 -4.02 7.65 -10.18
C GLN A 126 -2.60 8.20 -10.06
N ASP A 127 -2.35 9.40 -10.57
CA ASP A 127 -1.06 10.09 -10.44
C ASP A 127 -0.67 10.30 -8.97
N VAL A 128 -1.64 10.62 -8.11
CA VAL A 128 -1.43 10.74 -6.66
C VAL A 128 -1.14 9.38 -6.04
N GLN A 129 -1.88 8.34 -6.41
CA GLN A 129 -1.65 6.99 -5.90
C GLN A 129 -0.27 6.44 -6.30
N GLU A 130 0.16 6.70 -7.54
CA GLU A 130 1.48 6.34 -8.08
C GLU A 130 2.60 7.09 -7.36
N LYS A 131 2.43 8.39 -7.10
CA LYS A 131 3.41 9.20 -6.35
C LYS A 131 3.76 8.56 -5.00
N TYR A 132 2.76 8.03 -4.29
CA TYR A 132 2.96 7.41 -2.98
C TYR A 132 3.00 5.87 -3.01
N ALA A 133 3.21 5.25 -4.17
CA ALA A 133 3.18 3.80 -4.33
C ALA A 133 4.19 3.05 -3.45
N GLN A 134 5.33 3.68 -3.11
CA GLN A 134 6.31 3.10 -2.20
C GLN A 134 5.79 2.96 -0.76
N ILE A 135 4.83 3.81 -0.37
CA ILE A 135 4.22 3.82 0.96
C ILE A 135 2.93 2.99 0.95
N SER A 136 2.05 3.21 -0.03
CA SER A 136 0.77 2.52 -0.12
C SER A 136 0.91 1.06 -0.56
N GLN A 137 1.93 0.76 -1.39
CA GLN A 137 2.14 -0.56 -2.01
C GLN A 137 0.89 -1.08 -2.75
N GLY A 138 0.05 -0.16 -3.25
CA GLY A 138 -1.23 -0.49 -3.88
C GLY A 138 -2.32 -0.98 -2.92
N ALA A 139 -2.06 -0.98 -1.61
CA ALA A 139 -3.02 -1.39 -0.60
C ALA A 139 -3.93 -0.23 -0.16
N VAL A 140 -5.08 -0.59 0.43
CA VAL A 140 -6.14 0.32 0.88
C VAL A 140 -6.69 -0.11 2.24
N PRO A 141 -7.32 0.79 3.03
CA PRO A 141 -7.52 2.22 2.73
C PRO A 141 -6.20 2.98 2.77
N PHE A 142 -6.07 3.99 1.90
CA PHE A 142 -4.89 4.85 1.85
C PHE A 142 -5.31 6.32 1.88
N PHE A 143 -4.62 7.11 2.69
CA PHE A 143 -4.93 8.51 2.98
C PHE A 143 -3.76 9.38 2.56
N VAL A 144 -4.05 10.52 1.91
CA VAL A 144 -3.07 11.57 1.62
C VAL A 144 -3.65 12.91 2.02
N PHE A 145 -3.06 13.53 3.04
CA PHE A 145 -3.53 14.75 3.67
C PHE A 145 -2.51 15.85 3.43
N GLY A 146 -2.88 16.79 2.56
CA GLY A 146 -2.05 17.90 2.12
C GLY A 146 -0.74 17.44 1.48
N CYS A 147 -0.65 16.24 0.89
CA CYS A 147 0.60 15.62 0.40
C CYS A 147 1.69 15.34 1.46
N LYS A 148 1.59 15.95 2.63
CA LYS A 148 2.57 15.87 3.71
C LYS A 148 2.32 14.72 4.67
N TYR A 149 1.05 14.39 4.92
CA TYR A 149 0.68 13.35 5.87
C TYR A 149 0.02 12.19 5.13
N VAL A 150 0.58 11.00 5.22
CA VAL A 150 0.05 9.81 4.54
C VAL A 150 -0.13 8.66 5.50
N ARG A 151 -1.14 7.83 5.28
CA ARG A 151 -1.34 6.62 6.09
C ARG A 151 -1.89 5.49 5.25
N LEU A 152 -1.25 4.33 5.38
CA LEU A 152 -1.80 3.07 4.91
C LEU A 152 -2.54 2.38 6.06
N GLY A 153 -3.74 1.86 5.76
CA GLY A 153 -4.58 1.16 6.72
C GLY A 153 -5.57 2.06 7.45
N SER A 154 -6.50 1.41 8.15
CA SER A 154 -7.55 2.06 8.94
C SER A 154 -7.11 2.30 10.38
N GLY A 155 -7.83 3.17 11.09
CA GLY A 155 -7.65 3.42 12.53
C GLY A 155 -8.44 2.50 13.46
N GLU A 156 -8.86 1.31 13.00
CA GLU A 156 -9.74 0.41 13.77
C GLU A 156 -9.18 0.04 15.15
N ASN A 157 -7.86 -0.06 15.28
CA ASN A 157 -7.17 -0.35 16.53
C ASN A 157 -7.29 0.78 17.58
N TYR A 158 -7.55 2.02 17.16
CA TYR A 158 -7.83 3.15 18.05
C TYR A 158 -9.33 3.24 18.40
N GLY A 159 -10.19 2.71 17.53
CA GLY A 159 -11.63 2.86 17.62
C GLY A 159 -12.14 4.16 16.99
N GLU A 160 -13.43 4.16 16.68
CA GLU A 160 -14.07 5.19 15.85
C GLU A 160 -13.90 6.62 16.39
N LYS A 161 -14.06 6.81 17.71
CA LYS A 161 -13.98 8.13 18.33
C LYS A 161 -12.60 8.76 18.24
N ASP A 162 -11.55 7.97 18.42
CA ASP A 162 -10.19 8.51 18.39
C ASP A 162 -9.69 8.64 16.95
N GLU A 163 -10.09 7.74 16.06
CA GLU A 163 -9.90 7.90 14.61
C GLU A 163 -10.54 9.21 14.11
N GLU A 164 -11.79 9.51 14.50
CA GLU A 164 -12.45 10.76 14.15
C GLU A 164 -11.66 11.99 14.62
N LYS A 165 -11.10 11.95 15.84
CA LYS A 165 -10.27 13.04 16.37
C LYS A 165 -8.95 13.19 15.61
N PHE A 166 -8.25 12.10 15.29
CA PHE A 166 -6.98 12.16 14.55
C PHE A 166 -7.16 12.74 13.15
N LEU A 167 -8.18 12.27 12.42
CA LEU A 167 -8.53 12.81 11.11
C LEU A 167 -8.92 14.29 11.20
N THR A 168 -9.71 14.66 12.22
CA THR A 168 -10.10 16.07 12.46
C THR A 168 -8.89 16.94 12.77
N ALA A 169 -7.98 16.48 13.63
CA ALA A 169 -6.78 17.24 14.02
C ALA A 169 -5.85 17.49 12.83
N LEU A 170 -5.63 16.49 11.98
CA LEU A 170 -4.82 16.68 10.75
C LEU A 170 -5.46 17.68 9.79
N ILE A 171 -6.77 17.60 9.55
CA ILE A 171 -7.44 18.59 8.71
C ILE A 171 -7.35 19.98 9.34
N CYS A 172 -7.57 20.10 10.65
CA CYS A 172 -7.41 21.36 11.37
C CYS A 172 -6.00 21.94 11.30
N LYS A 173 -4.97 21.10 11.34
CA LYS A 173 -3.59 21.54 11.11
C LYS A 173 -3.44 22.14 9.71
N LEU A 174 -3.96 21.47 8.69
CA LEU A 174 -3.87 21.91 7.29
C LEU A 174 -4.67 23.18 7.01
N THR A 175 -5.75 23.42 7.75
CA THR A 175 -6.62 24.60 7.59
C THR A 175 -6.30 25.71 8.58
N ASN A 176 -5.15 25.66 9.27
CA ASN A 176 -4.74 26.64 10.28
C ASN A 176 -5.80 26.88 11.36
N GLY A 177 -6.41 25.79 11.84
CA GLY A 177 -7.40 25.80 12.92
C GLY A 177 -8.83 26.16 12.49
N GLN A 178 -9.16 26.14 11.18
CA GLN A 178 -10.49 26.50 10.69
C GLN A 178 -11.31 25.29 10.20
N PRO A 179 -12.62 25.21 10.51
CA PRO A 179 -13.39 26.12 11.35
C PRO A 179 -13.07 25.96 12.85
N GLU A 180 -12.94 27.09 13.56
CA GLU A 180 -12.56 27.11 14.99
C GLU A 180 -13.40 26.16 15.86
N LYS A 181 -14.73 26.19 15.71
CA LYS A 181 -15.65 25.31 16.46
C LYS A 181 -15.38 23.80 16.30
N VAL A 182 -14.73 23.40 15.20
CA VAL A 182 -14.35 22.02 14.91
C VAL A 182 -12.94 21.73 15.44
N CYS A 183 -12.06 22.71 15.42
CA CYS A 183 -10.63 22.54 15.70
C CYS A 183 -10.25 22.77 17.16
N THR A 184 -10.91 23.68 17.88
CA THR A 184 -10.66 23.90 19.32
C THR A 184 -10.75 22.61 20.16
N PRO A 185 -11.73 21.70 19.95
CA PRO A 185 -11.82 20.47 20.73
C PRO A 185 -10.67 19.47 20.55
N VAL A 186 -9.83 19.64 19.52
CA VAL A 186 -8.69 18.74 19.21
C VAL A 186 -7.35 19.49 19.21
N GLN A 187 -7.28 20.66 19.85
CA GLN A 187 -6.09 21.50 19.85
C GLN A 187 -4.86 20.78 20.42
N ASP A 188 -5.06 19.95 21.45
CA ASP A 188 -4.01 19.12 22.06
C ASP A 188 -3.37 18.15 21.06
N LEU A 189 -4.15 17.63 20.11
CA LEU A 189 -3.65 16.78 19.03
C LEU A 189 -2.98 17.61 17.94
N ILE A 190 -3.50 18.80 17.61
CA ILE A 190 -2.88 19.71 16.63
C ILE A 190 -1.45 20.08 17.06
N ASP A 191 -1.26 20.35 18.35
CA ASP A 191 0.04 20.75 18.91
C ASP A 191 1.08 19.62 18.87
N GLN A 192 0.65 18.37 18.73
CA GLN A 192 1.53 17.20 18.55
C GLN A 192 1.94 16.97 17.09
N ILE A 193 1.30 17.66 16.13
CA ILE A 193 1.58 17.49 14.70
C ILE A 193 2.76 18.37 14.29
N LYS A 194 3.85 17.71 13.87
CA LYS A 194 5.05 18.34 13.32
C LYS A 194 4.83 18.87 11.91
#